data_AF-A0A7L1ZC94-F1
#
_entry.id   AF-A0A7L1ZC94-F1
#
_cell.length_a   1.000
_cell.length_b   1.000
_cell.length_c   1.000
_cell.angle_alpha   90.00
_cell.angle_beta   90.00
_cell.angle_gamma   90.00
#
_symmetry.space_group_name_H-M   'P 1'
#
loop_
_entity.id
_entity.type
_entity.pdbx_description
1 polymer ?
#
loop_
_entity_poly.entity_id
_entity_poly.type
_entity_poly.pdbx_seq_one_letter_code
_entity_poly.pdbx_strand_id
1 'polypeptide(L)'
;RSNTGETMAWSESVDTVLANKEGLAAFRTFLKSEFSEENVEFWLACEDFKKTKSSTKIASKAQKIYSDFIQADAPKEINIDFHTKNDISQNISEPTLSCFDAAQSSIYCLMAKDSFPRFLRSEVYKELVKKHQDRNQKRWLPFL
;
A
#
# COMPACT_ATOMS: atom_id res chain seq x y z
N ARG A 1 28.36 -19.18 2.47
CA ARG A 1 27.57 -18.35 3.40
C ARG A 1 26.60 -17.56 2.55
N SER A 2 25.37 -18.05 2.39
CA SER A 2 24.36 -17.51 1.48
C SER A 2 23.95 -16.09 1.90
N ASN A 3 23.81 -15.20 0.91
CA ASN A 3 23.35 -13.82 1.07
C ASN A 3 21.86 -13.78 1.44
N THR A 4 21.51 -14.18 2.66
CA THR A 4 20.15 -14.21 3.17
C THR A 4 19.65 -12.82 3.60
N GLY A 5 20.55 -11.84 3.76
CA GLY A 5 20.24 -10.50 4.27
C GLY A 5 19.34 -9.66 3.35
N GLU A 6 19.53 -9.72 2.03
CA GLU A 6 18.70 -8.92 1.10
C GLU A 6 17.30 -9.51 0.90
N THR A 7 17.15 -10.83 0.98
CA THR A 7 15.84 -11.52 0.88
C THR A 7 14.94 -11.30 2.10
N MET A 8 15.47 -10.81 3.22
CA MET A 8 14.71 -10.56 4.46
C MET A 8 14.14 -9.14 4.58
N ALA A 9 14.61 -8.18 3.79
CA ALA A 9 14.18 -6.78 3.92
C ALA A 9 12.66 -6.60 3.69
N TRP A 10 12.05 -7.36 2.78
CA TRP A 10 10.60 -7.26 2.51
C TRP A 10 9.71 -7.87 3.60
N SER A 11 10.25 -8.67 4.51
CA SER A 11 9.46 -9.19 5.63
C SER A 11 9.45 -8.27 6.85
N GLU A 12 10.23 -7.18 6.83
CA GLU A 12 10.41 -6.30 7.99
C GLU A 12 9.17 -5.46 8.29
N SER A 13 8.55 -4.87 7.27
CA SER A 13 7.33 -4.09 7.45
C SER A 13 6.53 -3.95 6.16
N VAL A 14 5.32 -3.43 6.28
CA VAL A 14 4.54 -3.02 5.10
C VAL A 14 5.32 -2.02 4.26
N ASP A 15 6.01 -1.05 4.88
CA ASP A 15 6.78 -0.02 4.16
C ASP A 15 7.87 -0.61 3.27
N THR A 16 8.57 -1.65 3.72
CA THR A 16 9.65 -2.25 2.94
C THR A 16 9.13 -2.96 1.69
N VAL A 17 7.93 -3.54 1.76
CA VAL A 17 7.24 -4.11 0.59
C VAL A 17 6.75 -3.02 -0.35
N LEU A 18 6.15 -1.95 0.18
CA LEU A 18 5.60 -0.87 -0.62
C LEU A 18 6.69 -0.03 -1.32
N ALA A 19 7.89 0.05 -0.74
CA ALA A 19 9.05 0.73 -1.34
C ALA A 19 9.67 -0.04 -2.52
N ASN A 20 9.46 -1.37 -2.61
CA ASN A 20 9.99 -2.20 -3.68
C ASN A 20 8.92 -2.46 -4.77
N LYS A 21 9.25 -2.21 -6.04
CA LYS A 21 8.30 -2.40 -7.15
C LYS A 21 7.77 -3.83 -7.26
N GLU A 22 8.62 -4.84 -7.05
CA GLU A 22 8.20 -6.25 -7.12
C GLU A 22 7.45 -6.68 -5.87
N GLY A 23 7.89 -6.23 -4.70
CA GLY A 23 7.18 -6.42 -3.43
C GLY A 23 5.75 -5.86 -3.49
N LEU A 24 5.61 -4.60 -3.91
CA LEU A 24 4.31 -3.96 -4.09
C LEU A 24 3.42 -4.71 -5.09
N ALA A 25 3.99 -5.17 -6.21
CA ALA A 25 3.23 -5.94 -7.20
C ALA A 25 2.71 -7.26 -6.62
N ALA A 26 3.56 -7.99 -5.89
CA ALA A 26 3.19 -9.23 -5.22
C ALA A 26 2.12 -8.98 -4.15
N PHE A 27 2.29 -7.95 -3.33
CA PHE A 27 1.33 -7.63 -2.26
C PHE A 27 -0.03 -7.21 -2.83
N ARG A 28 -0.06 -6.41 -3.91
CA ARG A 28 -1.30 -6.11 -4.63
C ARG A 28 -1.99 -7.35 -5.18
N THR A 29 -1.24 -8.28 -5.77
CA THR A 29 -1.80 -9.55 -6.25
C THR A 29 -2.42 -10.35 -5.11
N PHE A 30 -1.74 -10.41 -3.98
CA PHE A 30 -2.25 -11.06 -2.77
C PHE A 30 -3.54 -10.39 -2.26
N LEU A 31 -3.55 -9.07 -2.09
CA LEU A 31 -4.73 -8.35 -1.60
C LEU A 31 -5.94 -8.50 -2.54
N LYS A 32 -5.72 -8.52 -3.86
CA LYS A 32 -6.77 -8.80 -4.85
C LYS A 32 -7.37 -10.20 -4.70
N SER A 33 -6.55 -11.20 -4.35
CA SER A 33 -7.05 -12.55 -4.11
C SER A 33 -7.92 -12.64 -2.85
N GLU A 34 -7.81 -11.65 -1.97
CA GLU A 34 -8.57 -11.54 -0.73
C GLU A 34 -9.59 -10.38 -0.76
N PHE A 35 -9.83 -9.79 -1.93
CA PHE A 35 -10.76 -8.66 -2.13
C PHE A 35 -10.52 -7.50 -1.15
N SER A 36 -9.25 -7.13 -0.96
CA SER A 36 -8.81 -6.10 0.00
C SER A 36 -7.79 -5.13 -0.58
N GLU A 37 -7.69 -5.04 -1.92
CA GLU A 37 -6.71 -4.20 -2.61
C GLU A 37 -6.96 -2.70 -2.47
N GLU A 38 -8.19 -2.29 -2.14
CA GLU A 38 -8.55 -0.90 -1.89
C GLU A 38 -7.67 -0.28 -0.80
N ASN A 39 -7.25 -1.07 0.19
CA ASN A 39 -6.41 -0.61 1.29
C ASN A 39 -5.05 -0.11 0.81
N VAL A 40 -4.36 -0.87 -0.05
CA VAL A 40 -3.05 -0.46 -0.58
C VAL A 40 -3.19 0.62 -1.64
N GLU A 41 -4.27 0.61 -2.41
CA GLU A 41 -4.55 1.65 -3.40
C GLU A 41 -4.80 3.01 -2.75
N PHE A 42 -5.62 3.03 -1.69
CA PHE A 42 -5.85 4.23 -0.88
C PHE A 42 -4.56 4.74 -0.24
N TRP A 43 -3.78 3.86 0.38
CA TRP A 43 -2.52 4.26 1.03
C TRP A 43 -1.56 4.91 0.02
N LEU A 44 -1.43 4.34 -1.18
CA LEU A 44 -0.58 4.89 -2.24
C LEU A 44 -1.14 6.21 -2.81
N ALA A 45 -2.46 6.34 -2.90
CA ALA A 45 -3.10 7.59 -3.29
C ALA A 45 -2.79 8.70 -2.27
N CYS A 46 -2.77 8.40 -0.98
CA CYS A 46 -2.38 9.34 0.07
C CYS A 46 -0.89 9.74 -0.03
N GLU A 47 0.01 8.78 -0.29
CA GLU A 47 1.43 9.07 -0.50
C GLU A 47 1.69 9.98 -1.71
N ASP A 48 0.94 9.81 -2.80
CA ASP A 48 0.99 10.69 -3.97
C ASP A 48 0.34 12.05 -3.69
N PHE A 49 -0.76 12.07 -2.93
CA PHE A 49 -1.44 13.31 -2.53
C PHE A 49 -0.53 14.22 -1.71
N LYS A 50 0.17 13.68 -0.69
CA LYS A 50 1.10 14.43 0.17
C LYS A 50 2.27 15.09 -0.58
N LYS A 51 2.60 14.61 -1.78
CA LYS A 51 3.65 15.18 -2.65
C LYS A 51 3.15 16.33 -3.53
N THR A 52 1.86 16.65 -3.48
CA THR A 52 1.23 17.64 -4.35
C THR A 52 1.52 19.05 -3.89
N LYS A 53 2.08 19.88 -4.79
CA LYS A 53 2.47 21.28 -4.49
C LYS A 53 1.48 22.34 -4.97
N SER A 54 0.64 22.01 -5.95
CA SER A 54 -0.30 22.96 -6.56
C SER A 54 -1.63 22.91 -5.82
N SER A 55 -2.10 24.05 -5.31
CA SER A 55 -3.39 24.17 -4.61
C SER A 55 -4.57 23.64 -5.45
N THR A 56 -4.64 23.99 -6.74
CA THR A 56 -5.65 23.45 -7.66
C THR A 56 -5.60 21.92 -7.79
N LYS A 57 -4.40 21.33 -7.76
CA LYS A 57 -4.23 19.86 -7.79
C LYS A 57 -4.56 19.21 -6.44
N ILE A 58 -4.35 19.91 -5.33
CA ILE A 58 -4.73 19.42 -3.99
C ILE A 58 -6.24 19.22 -3.96
N ALA A 59 -7.02 20.24 -4.32
CA ALA A 59 -8.48 20.15 -4.34
C ALA A 59 -8.98 18.99 -5.22
N SER A 60 -8.52 18.89 -6.48
CA SER A 60 -8.99 17.85 -7.39
C SER A 60 -8.56 16.43 -6.98
N LYS A 61 -7.33 16.24 -6.49
CA LYS A 61 -6.88 14.93 -5.98
C LYS A 61 -7.61 14.53 -4.70
N ALA A 62 -7.82 15.47 -3.77
CA ALA A 62 -8.54 15.19 -2.54
C ALA A 62 -9.98 14.72 -2.84
N GLN A 63 -10.67 15.44 -3.73
CA GLN A 63 -12.02 15.05 -4.16
C GLN A 63 -12.05 13.67 -4.81
N LYS A 64 -11.05 13.35 -5.66
CA LYS A 64 -10.92 12.02 -6.25
C LYS A 64 -10.69 10.93 -5.19
N ILE A 65 -9.81 11.15 -4.22
CA ILE A 65 -9.57 10.20 -3.13
C ILE A 65 -10.85 9.99 -2.32
N TYR A 66 -11.55 11.08 -2.03
CA TYR A 66 -12.81 11.03 -1.30
C TYR A 66 -13.87 10.22 -2.05
N SER A 67 -14.07 10.46 -3.34
CA SER A 67 -15.07 9.75 -4.15
C SER A 67 -14.75 8.28 -4.37
N ASP A 68 -13.46 7.95 -4.48
CA ASP A 68 -13.00 6.59 -4.77
C ASP A 68 -13.01 5.71 -3.51
N PHE A 69 -12.67 6.28 -2.34
CA PHE A 69 -12.36 5.50 -1.13
C PHE A 69 -13.14 5.88 0.14
N ILE A 70 -13.63 7.11 0.28
CA ILE A 70 -14.13 7.60 1.58
C ILE A 70 -15.65 7.73 1.61
N GLN A 71 -16.27 8.31 0.59
CA GLN A 71 -17.71 8.56 0.58
C GLN A 71 -18.51 7.26 0.78
N ALA A 72 -19.72 7.36 1.33
CA ALA A 72 -20.61 6.21 1.41
C ALA A 72 -20.85 5.63 0.01
N ASP A 73 -20.80 4.30 -0.08
CA ASP A 73 -20.99 3.55 -1.32
C ASP A 73 -19.92 3.84 -2.38
N ALA A 74 -18.73 4.32 -1.95
CA ALA A 74 -17.60 4.48 -2.85
C ALA A 74 -17.22 3.11 -3.47
N PRO A 75 -16.82 3.07 -4.76
CA PRO A 75 -16.52 1.82 -5.44
C PRO A 75 -15.38 1.03 -4.79
N LYS A 76 -14.53 1.71 -4.01
CA LYS A 76 -13.42 1.13 -3.25
C LYS A 76 -13.43 1.62 -1.80
N GLU A 77 -14.62 1.72 -1.21
CA GLU A 77 -14.80 2.21 0.15
C GLU A 77 -13.89 1.46 1.14
N ILE A 78 -13.05 2.21 1.86
CA ILE A 78 -12.13 1.64 2.85
C ILE A 78 -12.82 1.50 4.22
N ASN A 79 -12.40 0.49 4.99
CA ASN A 79 -12.92 0.26 6.33
C ASN A 79 -12.23 1.16 7.36
N ILE A 80 -12.84 2.31 7.67
CA ILE A 80 -12.40 3.25 8.71
C ILE A 80 -13.55 3.58 9.66
N ASP A 81 -13.23 4.06 10.86
CA ASP A 81 -14.24 4.43 11.84
C ASP A 81 -15.04 5.66 11.43
N PHE A 82 -16.26 5.75 11.96
CA PHE A 82 -17.21 6.81 11.64
C PHE A 82 -16.66 8.22 11.90
N HIS A 83 -15.89 8.39 12.99
CA HIS A 83 -15.36 9.71 13.35
C HIS A 83 -14.35 10.18 12.32
N THR A 84 -13.38 9.32 11.95
CA THR A 84 -12.41 9.61 10.89
C THR A 84 -13.10 9.93 9.56
N LYS A 85 -14.11 9.13 9.16
CA LYS A 85 -14.87 9.37 7.92
C LYS A 85 -15.62 10.69 7.94
N ASN A 86 -16.29 11.00 9.05
CA ASN A 86 -17.02 12.26 9.22
C ASN A 86 -16.07 13.47 9.15
N ASP A 87 -14.93 13.40 9.83
CA ASP A 87 -13.96 14.50 9.84
C ASP A 87 -13.42 14.80 8.45
N ILE A 88 -13.11 13.77 7.65
CA ILE A 88 -12.72 13.95 6.25
C ILE A 88 -13.86 14.63 5.47
N SER A 89 -15.09 14.14 5.64
CA SER A 89 -16.27 14.65 4.93
C SER A 89 -16.55 16.13 5.19
N GLN A 90 -16.32 16.60 6.42
CA GLN A 90 -16.50 18.02 6.78
C GLN A 90 -15.41 18.94 6.21
N ASN A 91 -14.19 18.42 5.98
CA ASN A 91 -13.05 19.22 5.56
C ASN A 91 -12.73 19.10 4.05
N ILE A 92 -13.47 18.25 3.30
CA ILE A 92 -13.15 17.96 1.90
C ILE A 92 -13.41 19.14 0.95
N SER A 93 -14.20 20.14 1.37
CA SER A 93 -14.42 21.38 0.61
C SER A 93 -13.18 22.27 0.56
N GLU A 94 -12.34 22.23 1.61
CA GLU A 94 -11.09 22.99 1.71
C GLU A 94 -9.95 22.06 2.18
N PRO A 95 -9.51 21.12 1.33
CA PRO A 95 -8.63 20.05 1.75
C PRO A 95 -7.20 20.53 1.99
N THR A 96 -6.62 20.08 3.10
CA THR A 96 -5.19 20.22 3.40
C THR A 96 -4.42 18.96 3.03
N LEU A 97 -3.09 19.03 2.98
CA LEU A 97 -2.25 17.85 2.74
C LEU A 97 -2.35 16.78 3.83
N SER A 98 -2.85 17.12 5.01
CA SER A 98 -3.07 16.20 6.13
C SER A 98 -4.49 15.64 6.21
N CYS A 99 -5.35 15.96 5.22
CA CYS A 99 -6.78 15.60 5.24
C CYS A 99 -7.01 14.08 5.42
N PHE A 100 -6.10 13.24 4.92
CA PHE A 100 -6.24 11.79 4.96
C PHE A 100 -5.31 11.09 5.98
N ASP A 101 -4.54 11.82 6.78
CA ASP A 101 -3.49 11.23 7.63
C ASP A 101 -4.03 10.18 8.63
N ALA A 102 -5.15 10.50 9.28
CA ALA A 102 -5.80 9.59 10.23
C ALA A 102 -6.29 8.30 9.54
N ALA A 103 -7.02 8.45 8.43
CA ALA A 103 -7.47 7.30 7.65
C ALA A 103 -6.30 6.48 7.10
N GLN A 104 -5.25 7.13 6.57
CA GLN A 104 -4.07 6.45 6.06
C GLN A 104 -3.35 5.64 7.15
N SER A 105 -3.25 6.19 8.36
CA SER A 105 -2.69 5.49 9.52
C SER A 105 -3.53 4.27 9.92
N SER A 106 -4.85 4.41 9.97
CA SER A 106 -5.77 3.30 10.26
C SER A 106 -5.64 2.17 9.24
N ILE A 107 -5.61 2.50 7.95
CA ILE A 107 -5.47 1.50 6.87
C ILE A 107 -4.09 0.85 6.85
N TYR A 108 -3.03 1.61 7.13
CA TYR A 108 -1.71 1.02 7.33
C TYR A 108 -1.73 -0.01 8.48
N CYS A 109 -2.32 0.36 9.62
CA CYS A 109 -2.41 -0.53 10.77
C CYS A 109 -3.24 -1.78 10.47
N LEU A 110 -4.33 -1.64 9.71
CA LEU A 110 -5.16 -2.75 9.24
C LEU A 110 -4.32 -3.73 8.40
N MET A 111 -3.66 -3.23 7.35
CA MET A 111 -2.81 -4.06 6.50
C MET A 111 -1.68 -4.72 7.29
N ALA A 112 -1.01 -3.97 8.18
CA ALA A 112 0.12 -4.47 8.97
C ALA A 112 -0.27 -5.57 9.96
N LYS A 113 -1.48 -5.51 10.54
CA LYS A 113 -1.96 -6.47 11.54
C LYS A 113 -2.68 -7.68 10.92
N ASP A 114 -3.28 -7.52 9.75
CA ASP A 114 -4.13 -8.54 9.14
C ASP A 114 -3.53 -9.13 7.84
N SER A 115 -3.58 -8.37 6.74
CA SER A 115 -3.21 -8.88 5.42
C SER A 115 -1.71 -9.18 5.30
N PHE A 116 -0.85 -8.37 5.91
CA PHE A 116 0.61 -8.49 5.76
C PHE A 116 1.18 -9.79 6.37
N PRO A 117 0.83 -10.20 7.61
CA PRO A 117 1.24 -11.50 8.14
C PRO A 117 0.72 -12.70 7.33
N ARG A 118 -0.42 -12.57 6.65
CA ARG A 118 -0.94 -13.60 5.74
C ARG A 118 -0.19 -13.60 4.41
N PHE A 119 0.12 -12.42 3.86
CA PHE A 119 0.96 -12.27 2.68
C PHE A 119 2.31 -12.97 2.83
N LEU A 120 3.01 -12.78 3.95
CA LEU A 120 4.32 -13.42 4.20
C LEU A 120 4.25 -14.95 4.24
N ARG A 121 3.07 -15.53 4.51
CA ARG A 121 2.84 -16.99 4.51
C ARG A 121 2.28 -17.51 3.18
N SER A 122 1.85 -16.62 2.29
CA SER A 122 1.22 -16.96 1.01
C SER A 122 2.20 -17.53 0.00
N GLU A 123 1.68 -18.30 -0.97
CA GLU A 123 2.48 -18.77 -2.10
C GLU A 123 3.01 -17.60 -2.95
N VAL A 124 2.25 -16.50 -3.05
CA VAL A 124 2.65 -15.29 -3.79
C VAL A 124 3.99 -14.74 -3.27
N TYR A 125 4.16 -14.69 -1.94
CA TYR A 125 5.41 -14.24 -1.34
C TYR A 125 6.54 -15.26 -1.51
N LYS A 126 6.26 -16.56 -1.35
CA LYS A 126 7.25 -17.63 -1.54
C LYS A 126 7.81 -17.64 -2.97
N GLU A 127 6.94 -17.46 -3.96
CA GLU A 127 7.34 -17.34 -5.37
C GLU A 127 8.20 -16.10 -5.62
N LEU A 128 7.85 -14.96 -5.02
CA LEU A 128 8.64 -13.73 -5.10
C LEU A 128 10.06 -13.95 -4.57
N VAL A 129 10.20 -14.57 -3.39
CA VAL A 129 11.49 -14.87 -2.76
C VAL A 129 12.31 -15.83 -3.64
N LYS A 130 11.68 -16.92 -4.13
CA LYS A 130 12.34 -17.89 -5.00
C LYS A 130 12.86 -17.24 -6.28
N LYS A 131 12.04 -16.45 -6.96
CA LYS A 131 12.43 -15.72 -8.18
C LYS A 131 13.63 -14.80 -7.93
N HIS A 132 13.68 -14.16 -6.77
CA HIS A 132 14.82 -13.31 -6.40
C HIS A 132 16.09 -14.11 -6.12
N GLN A 133 15.99 -15.25 -5.45
CA GLN A 133 17.12 -16.16 -5.21
C GLN A 133 17.67 -16.71 -6.52
N ASP A 134 16.80 -17.15 -7.44
CA ASP A 134 17.19 -17.67 -8.76
C ASP A 134 17.94 -16.61 -9.59
N ARG A 135 17.47 -15.36 -9.58
CA ARG A 135 18.16 -14.25 -10.26
C ARG A 135 19.51 -13.94 -9.64
N ASN A 136 19.59 -13.93 -8.32
CA ASN A 136 20.86 -13.71 -7.63
C ASN A 136 21.84 -14.84 -7.98
N GLN A 137 21.42 -16.11 -7.97
CA GLN A 137 22.27 -17.25 -8.34
C GLN A 137 22.78 -17.15 -9.79
N LYS A 138 21.92 -16.80 -10.76
CA LYS A 138 22.32 -16.58 -12.15
C LYS A 138 23.31 -15.43 -12.32
N ARG A 139 23.22 -14.39 -11.50
CA ARG A 139 24.16 -13.25 -11.50
C ARG A 139 25.58 -13.64 -11.08
N TRP A 140 25.74 -14.73 -10.31
CA TRP A 140 27.05 -15.28 -9.89
C TRP A 140 27.62 -16.33 -10.85
N LEU A 141 26.91 -16.67 -11.94
CA LEU A 141 27.38 -17.58 -13.00
C LEU A 141 27.67 -16.84 -14.32
N PRO A 142 28.50 -15.78 -14.36
CA PRO A 142 28.73 -15.05 -15.61
C PRO A 142 29.62 -15.79 -16.63
N PHE A 143 30.26 -16.91 -16.31
CA PHE A 143 31.15 -17.64 -17.24
C PHE A 143 31.15 -19.17 -17.04
N LEU A 144 30.02 -19.81 -17.37
CA LEU A 144 29.97 -21.22 -17.79
C LEU A 144 29.35 -21.27 -19.18
#